data_AF-W2WLX4-F1
#
_entry.id   AF-W2WLX4-F1
#
_cell.length_a   1.000
_cell.length_b   1.000
_cell.length_c   1.000
_cell.angle_alpha   90.00
_cell.angle_beta   90.00
_cell.angle_gamma   90.00
#
_symmetry.space_group_name_H-M   'P 1'
#
loop_
_entity.id
_entity.type
_entity.pdbx_description
1 polymer ?
#
loop_
_entity_poly.entity_id
_entity_poly.type
_entity_poly.pdbx_seq_one_letter_code
_entity_poly.pdbx_strand_id
1 'polypeptide(L)'
;MIRKRLKETEQANGENSCQYKKTGREFVDERLLEAYLDELDAIYARTDAVFQCCETAPKIGPYLNSPPLKKRDGDTEYFENVGVLHVPFDFKRTWLAVWEITHQSYRQLDREEFNGVDDENTIATRFRVKCRLQTGGFVSIWIHFVARRYIEEDRAVIIWRELWEGEGEFLGMQSDETGWCVIQSRECREENFDKAGKFATIKTCVRLVPMHFSPNVSCHPDFAKFTEVLVTSGKEDNLQVEQMMERLQLSDAVDVVALGSPTDSI
;
A
#
# COMPACT_ATOMS: atom_id res chain seq x y z
N MET A 1 -49.18 11.86 -35.04
CA MET A 1 -48.75 12.31 -33.70
C MET A 1 -48.08 11.17 -32.89
N ILE A 2 -47.22 10.33 -33.52
CA ILE A 2 -46.69 9.08 -32.90
C ILE A 2 -45.15 9.00 -32.87
N ARG A 3 -44.43 9.92 -33.52
CA ARG A 3 -42.94 9.90 -33.55
C ARG A 3 -42.24 10.66 -32.41
N LYS A 4 -42.99 11.28 -31.48
CA LYS A 4 -42.41 12.10 -30.41
C LYS A 4 -42.26 11.37 -29.06
N ARG A 5 -42.92 10.21 -28.87
CA ARG A 5 -42.88 9.47 -27.59
C ARG A 5 -41.81 8.38 -27.48
N LEU A 6 -41.17 7.96 -28.58
CA LEU A 6 -40.11 6.95 -28.49
C LEU A 6 -38.75 7.51 -28.03
N LYS A 7 -38.45 8.79 -28.30
CA LYS A 7 -37.16 9.39 -27.91
C LYS A 7 -37.04 9.74 -26.42
N GLU A 8 -38.15 9.92 -25.72
CA GLU A 8 -38.13 10.21 -24.28
C GLU A 8 -37.99 8.93 -23.43
N THR A 9 -38.29 7.75 -24.01
CA THR A 9 -38.19 6.47 -23.29
C THR A 9 -36.77 5.87 -23.35
N GLU A 10 -35.99 6.19 -24.40
CA GLU A 10 -34.60 5.76 -24.52
C GLU A 10 -33.63 6.64 -23.73
N GLN A 11 -33.94 7.93 -23.51
CA GLN A 11 -33.13 8.81 -22.66
C GLN A 11 -33.32 8.53 -21.15
N ALA A 12 -34.54 8.18 -20.71
CA ALA A 12 -34.80 7.85 -19.31
C ALA A 12 -34.23 6.48 -18.86
N ASN A 13 -34.00 5.55 -19.78
CA ASN A 13 -33.42 4.23 -19.47
C ASN A 13 -31.88 4.24 -19.36
N GLY A 14 -31.20 5.21 -19.99
CA GLY A 14 -29.75 5.36 -19.90
C GLY A 14 -29.28 5.88 -18.53
N GLU A 15 -30.00 6.85 -17.96
CA GLU A 15 -29.63 7.48 -16.69
C GLU A 15 -29.92 6.59 -15.47
N ASN A 16 -31.08 5.91 -15.46
CA ASN A 16 -31.43 5.00 -14.38
C ASN A 16 -30.52 3.76 -14.33
N SER A 17 -30.18 3.16 -15.48
CA SER A 17 -29.29 1.99 -15.51
C SER A 17 -27.86 2.29 -15.05
N CYS A 18 -27.39 3.53 -15.24
CA CYS A 18 -26.10 4.01 -14.75
C CYS A 18 -26.13 4.21 -13.22
N GLN A 19 -27.22 4.77 -12.69
CA GLN A 19 -27.40 4.93 -11.24
C GLN A 19 -27.48 3.59 -10.50
N TYR A 20 -28.27 2.62 -10.99
CA TYR A 20 -28.36 1.29 -10.37
C TYR A 20 -27.03 0.52 -10.40
N LYS A 21 -26.23 0.66 -11.48
CA LYS A 21 -24.88 0.08 -11.54
C LYS A 21 -23.91 0.76 -10.58
N LYS A 22 -24.07 2.08 -10.38
CA LYS A 22 -23.24 2.86 -9.46
C LYS A 22 -23.52 2.48 -8.00
N THR A 23 -24.79 2.41 -7.59
CA THR A 23 -25.17 1.97 -6.23
C THR A 23 -24.81 0.50 -5.99
N GLY A 24 -24.95 -0.36 -7.01
CA GLY A 24 -24.55 -1.76 -6.90
C GLY A 24 -23.03 -1.94 -6.72
N ARG A 25 -22.21 -1.13 -7.40
CA ARG A 25 -20.76 -1.14 -7.25
C ARG A 25 -20.32 -0.61 -5.89
N GLU A 26 -20.87 0.53 -5.46
CA GLU A 26 -20.62 1.10 -4.13
C GLU A 26 -20.86 0.04 -3.04
N PHE A 27 -21.98 -0.68 -3.09
CA PHE A 27 -22.29 -1.74 -2.12
C PHE A 27 -21.33 -2.95 -2.16
N VAL A 28 -20.81 -3.32 -3.34
CA VAL A 28 -19.81 -4.39 -3.46
C VAL A 28 -18.48 -3.95 -2.87
N ASP A 29 -18.10 -2.69 -3.11
CA ASP A 29 -16.86 -2.11 -2.60
C ASP A 29 -16.91 -1.95 -1.07
N GLU A 30 -18.05 -1.53 -0.51
CA GLU A 30 -18.26 -1.46 0.94
C GLU A 30 -18.08 -2.83 1.61
N ARG A 31 -18.74 -3.87 1.08
CA ARG A 31 -18.62 -5.24 1.60
C ARG A 31 -17.21 -5.80 1.52
N LEU A 32 -16.47 -5.46 0.46
CA LEU A 32 -15.08 -5.86 0.31
C LEU A 32 -14.21 -5.20 1.39
N LEU A 33 -14.36 -3.89 1.58
CA LEU A 33 -13.60 -3.16 2.60
C LEU A 33 -13.95 -3.65 4.01
N GLU A 34 -15.23 -3.92 4.30
CA GLU A 34 -15.67 -4.55 5.56
C GLU A 34 -15.00 -5.92 5.78
N ALA A 35 -15.01 -6.79 4.76
CA ALA A 35 -14.37 -8.10 4.86
C ALA A 35 -12.86 -7.99 5.12
N TYR A 36 -12.17 -7.07 4.46
CA TYR A 36 -10.75 -6.85 4.71
C TYR A 36 -10.50 -6.28 6.12
N LEU A 37 -11.35 -5.37 6.60
CA LEU A 37 -11.25 -4.82 7.97
C LEU A 37 -11.39 -5.92 9.03
N ASP A 38 -12.31 -6.87 8.83
CA ASP A 38 -12.53 -8.02 9.72
C ASP A 38 -11.34 -8.98 9.75
N GLU A 39 -10.53 -9.02 8.69
CA GLU A 39 -9.33 -9.88 8.60
C GLU A 39 -8.10 -9.31 9.30
N LEU A 40 -8.02 -7.98 9.48
CA LEU A 40 -6.78 -7.29 9.89
C LEU A 40 -6.22 -7.80 11.22
N ASP A 41 -7.07 -8.05 12.21
CA ASP A 41 -6.62 -8.50 13.53
C ASP A 41 -6.05 -9.93 13.47
N ALA A 42 -6.67 -10.80 12.67
CA ALA A 42 -6.18 -12.17 12.45
C ALA A 42 -4.87 -12.19 11.66
N ILE A 43 -4.69 -11.25 10.73
CA ILE A 43 -3.44 -11.07 9.98
C ILE A 43 -2.33 -10.55 10.90
N TYR A 44 -2.65 -9.55 11.73
CA TYR A 44 -1.73 -9.00 12.74
C TYR A 44 -1.24 -10.09 13.70
N ALA A 45 -2.13 -10.95 14.20
CA ALA A 45 -1.77 -12.06 15.09
C ALA A 45 -0.76 -13.06 14.47
N ARG A 46 -0.64 -13.11 13.14
CA ARG A 46 0.32 -13.97 12.41
C ARG A 46 1.64 -13.29 12.04
N THR A 47 1.81 -12.00 12.35
CA THR A 47 2.97 -11.19 11.92
C THR A 47 4.30 -11.87 12.22
N ASP A 48 4.50 -12.36 13.45
CA ASP A 48 5.75 -12.99 13.85
C ASP A 48 6.04 -14.28 13.09
N ALA A 49 5.02 -15.10 12.86
CA ALA A 49 5.15 -16.32 12.08
C ALA A 49 5.54 -16.01 10.62
N VAL A 50 4.98 -14.95 10.02
CA VAL A 50 5.32 -14.53 8.65
C VAL A 50 6.81 -14.20 8.55
N PHE A 51 7.33 -13.36 9.44
CA PHE A 51 8.75 -12.96 9.40
C PHE A 51 9.72 -14.08 9.81
N GLN A 52 9.29 -15.05 10.63
CA GLN A 52 10.08 -16.25 10.93
C GLN A 52 10.19 -17.20 9.73
N CYS A 53 9.12 -17.33 8.93
CA CYS A 53 9.08 -18.18 7.75
C CYS A 53 9.70 -17.55 6.48
N CYS A 54 10.08 -16.28 6.51
CA CYS A 54 10.82 -15.65 5.44
C CYS A 54 12.27 -16.19 5.43
N GLU A 55 12.49 -17.35 4.79
CA GLU A 55 13.76 -18.12 4.75
C GLU A 55 14.98 -17.38 4.16
N THR A 56 14.83 -16.15 3.65
CA THR A 56 15.96 -15.41 3.07
C THR A 56 16.45 -14.38 4.07
N ALA A 57 17.75 -14.37 4.37
CA ALA A 57 18.37 -13.25 5.08
C ALA A 57 17.91 -11.96 4.38
N PRO A 58 17.17 -11.07 5.06
CA PRO A 58 16.52 -9.97 4.39
C PRO A 58 17.57 -9.11 3.71
N LYS A 59 17.38 -8.83 2.42
CA LYS A 59 18.26 -7.92 1.70
C LYS A 59 18.06 -6.53 2.30
N ILE A 60 19.15 -5.89 2.68
CA ILE A 60 19.12 -4.50 3.14
C ILE A 60 18.68 -3.64 1.95
N GLY A 61 17.56 -2.96 2.12
CA GLY A 61 16.94 -2.09 1.12
C GLY A 61 15.40 -2.22 1.08
N PRO A 62 14.70 -1.30 0.38
CA PRO A 62 13.26 -1.35 0.14
C PRO A 62 12.74 -2.70 -0.40
N TYR A 63 11.46 -3.00 -0.14
CA TYR A 63 10.88 -4.34 -0.29
C TYR A 63 10.69 -4.83 -1.72
N LEU A 64 10.82 -3.98 -2.75
CA LEU A 64 10.77 -4.38 -4.17
C LEU A 64 12.08 -4.13 -4.92
N ASN A 65 13.20 -4.13 -4.19
CA ASN A 65 14.53 -4.01 -4.78
C ASN A 65 15.00 -5.29 -5.49
N SER A 66 14.34 -6.42 -5.25
CA SER A 66 14.56 -7.67 -5.97
C SER A 66 13.26 -8.20 -6.58
N PRO A 67 13.34 -9.03 -7.63
CA PRO A 67 12.16 -9.70 -8.16
C PRO A 67 11.42 -10.49 -7.07
N PRO A 68 10.08 -10.43 -7.02
CA PRO A 68 9.30 -11.22 -6.09
C PRO A 68 9.60 -12.71 -6.22
N LEU A 69 9.66 -13.39 -5.07
CA LEU A 69 9.78 -14.84 -5.04
C LEU A 69 8.40 -15.45 -5.22
N LYS A 70 8.23 -16.27 -6.27
CA LYS A 70 7.01 -17.08 -6.43
C LYS A 70 7.00 -18.19 -5.38
N LYS A 71 5.97 -18.21 -4.55
CA LYS A 71 5.71 -19.21 -3.51
C LYS A 71 4.33 -19.83 -3.69
N ARG A 72 4.06 -20.89 -2.95
CA ARG A 72 2.79 -21.60 -2.97
C ARG A 72 2.42 -22.03 -1.55
N ASP A 73 1.16 -21.82 -1.18
CA ASP A 73 0.55 -22.32 0.05
C ASP A 73 -0.67 -23.16 -0.32
N GLY A 74 -0.54 -24.48 -0.18
CA GLY A 74 -1.51 -25.44 -0.71
C GLY A 74 -1.72 -25.29 -2.23
N ASP A 75 -2.93 -24.86 -2.61
CA ASP A 75 -3.32 -24.61 -4.01
C ASP A 75 -3.15 -23.14 -4.44
N THR A 76 -2.84 -22.24 -3.51
CA THR A 76 -2.72 -20.81 -3.78
C THR A 76 -1.27 -20.46 -4.12
N GLU A 77 -1.04 -19.97 -5.34
CA GLU A 77 0.24 -19.37 -5.72
C GLU A 77 0.26 -17.89 -5.37
N TYR A 78 1.38 -17.41 -4.83
CA TYR A 78 1.56 -16.00 -4.48
C TYR A 78 3.00 -15.54 -4.73
N PHE A 79 3.17 -14.23 -4.82
CA PHE A 79 4.46 -13.58 -4.95
C PHE A 79 4.82 -12.93 -3.62
N GLU A 80 5.97 -13.26 -3.05
CA GLU A 80 6.44 -12.70 -1.79
C GLU A 80 7.62 -11.75 -2.00
N ASN A 81 7.54 -10.60 -1.36
CA ASN A 81 8.57 -9.58 -1.32
C ASN A 81 8.91 -9.24 0.12
N VAL A 82 10.20 -9.19 0.45
CA VAL A 82 10.66 -8.89 1.79
C VAL A 82 11.77 -7.84 1.71
N GLY A 83 11.65 -6.79 2.49
CA GLY A 83 12.64 -5.72 2.61
C GLY A 83 12.99 -5.44 4.07
N VAL A 84 14.23 -5.07 4.32
CA VAL A 84 14.67 -4.58 5.64
C VAL A 84 15.48 -3.32 5.47
N LEU A 85 15.17 -2.33 6.29
CA LEU A 85 15.69 -0.99 6.18
C LEU A 85 16.10 -0.50 7.55
N HIS A 86 17.36 -0.05 7.66
CA HIS A 86 17.87 0.58 8.87
C HIS A 86 17.84 2.08 8.67
N VAL A 87 17.18 2.79 9.57
CA VAL A 87 17.06 4.24 9.48
C VAL A 87 17.75 4.91 10.68
N PRO A 88 18.42 6.06 10.45
CA PRO A 88 19.13 6.80 11.49
C PRO A 88 18.20 7.68 12.33
N PHE A 89 16.99 7.18 12.64
CA PHE A 89 15.97 7.89 13.41
C PHE A 89 15.49 7.02 14.55
N ASP A 90 14.98 7.65 15.61
CA ASP A 90 14.39 6.91 16.72
C ASP A 90 13.10 6.19 16.31
N PHE A 91 12.74 5.19 17.10
CA PHE A 91 11.56 4.35 16.88
C PHE A 91 10.27 5.17 16.72
N LYS A 92 10.00 6.12 17.64
CA LYS A 92 8.74 6.86 17.67
C LYS A 92 8.58 7.71 16.42
N ARG A 93 9.64 8.43 16.07
CA ARG A 93 9.66 9.26 14.87
C ARG A 93 9.50 8.43 13.59
N THR A 94 10.16 7.28 13.54
CA THR A 94 10.11 6.39 12.37
C THR A 94 8.69 5.88 12.13
N TRP A 95 8.03 5.31 13.14
CA TRP A 95 6.69 4.73 12.91
C TRP A 95 5.64 5.81 12.62
N LEU A 96 5.75 7.00 13.23
CA LEU A 96 4.87 8.13 12.92
C LEU A 96 4.99 8.55 11.46
N ALA A 97 6.22 8.67 10.96
CA ALA A 97 6.49 9.05 9.57
C ALA A 97 6.01 7.97 8.58
N VAL A 98 6.21 6.69 8.88
CA VAL A 98 5.70 5.59 8.04
C VAL A 98 4.17 5.63 7.98
N TRP A 99 3.49 5.81 9.12
CA TRP A 99 2.04 5.91 9.16
C TRP A 99 1.49 7.13 8.42
N GLU A 100 2.21 8.26 8.47
CA GLU A 100 1.88 9.46 7.71
C GLU A 100 1.95 9.21 6.20
N ILE A 101 2.97 8.51 5.69
CA ILE A 101 3.03 8.15 4.27
C ILE A 101 1.86 7.26 3.87
N THR A 102 1.48 6.30 4.71
CA THR A 102 0.33 5.42 4.45
C THR A 102 -0.97 6.22 4.27
N HIS A 103 -1.08 7.39 4.91
CA HIS A 103 -2.21 8.32 4.76
C HIS A 103 -2.13 9.23 3.54
N GLN A 104 -0.94 9.44 2.97
CA GLN A 104 -0.76 10.44 1.92
C GLN A 104 -1.41 10.01 0.62
N SER A 105 -2.20 10.89 0.02
CA SER A 105 -2.85 10.68 -1.27
C SER A 105 -1.87 10.86 -2.45
N TYR A 106 -0.73 10.18 -2.44
CA TYR A 106 0.26 10.22 -3.51
C TYR A 106 -0.18 9.37 -4.71
N ARG A 107 -0.22 9.96 -5.92
CA ARG A 107 -0.72 9.32 -7.16
C ARG A 107 -2.17 8.82 -7.10
N GLN A 108 -2.91 9.16 -6.05
CA GLN A 108 -4.29 8.73 -5.85
C GLN A 108 -5.25 9.71 -6.56
N LEU A 109 -5.94 9.21 -7.56
CA LEU A 109 -7.02 9.87 -8.28
C LEU A 109 -8.35 9.34 -7.76
N ASP A 110 -9.40 10.16 -7.80
CA ASP A 110 -10.77 9.72 -7.47
C ASP A 110 -10.86 9.01 -6.11
N ARG A 111 -10.12 9.52 -5.12
CA ARG A 111 -10.06 8.95 -3.78
C ARG A 111 -11.39 9.15 -3.06
N GLU A 112 -11.90 8.05 -2.52
CA GLU A 112 -13.12 7.98 -1.72
C GLU A 112 -12.77 7.31 -0.39
N GLU A 113 -13.17 7.93 0.72
CA GLU A 113 -13.00 7.37 2.07
C GLU A 113 -14.23 6.51 2.41
N PHE A 114 -14.00 5.39 3.09
CA PHE A 114 -15.08 4.55 3.60
C PHE A 114 -15.51 5.04 4.98
N ASN A 115 -16.79 5.41 5.12
CA ASN A 115 -17.33 6.00 6.35
C ASN A 115 -17.53 4.98 7.50
N GLY A 116 -17.28 3.69 7.27
CA GLY A 116 -17.42 2.64 8.30
C GLY A 116 -16.25 2.56 9.29
N VAL A 117 -15.28 3.46 9.20
CA VAL A 117 -14.10 3.51 10.08
C VAL A 117 -14.11 4.80 10.89
N ASP A 118 -14.20 4.68 12.21
CA ASP A 118 -14.13 5.79 13.18
C ASP A 118 -12.92 5.64 14.14
N ASP A 119 -11.80 5.17 13.59
CA ASP A 119 -10.57 4.91 14.34
C ASP A 119 -9.37 5.55 13.62
N GLU A 120 -8.62 6.41 14.33
CA GLU A 120 -7.42 7.09 13.81
C GLU A 120 -6.27 6.12 13.46
N ASN A 121 -6.37 4.88 13.91
CA ASN A 121 -5.40 3.83 13.63
C ASN A 121 -5.78 3.01 12.39
N THR A 122 -6.90 3.31 11.74
CA THR A 122 -7.42 2.53 10.61
C THR A 122 -7.69 3.45 9.41
N ILE A 123 -7.34 2.98 8.22
CA ILE A 123 -7.61 3.61 6.93
C ILE A 123 -8.48 2.64 6.14
N ALA A 124 -9.51 3.14 5.48
CA ALA A 124 -10.25 2.39 4.47
C ALA A 124 -10.64 3.35 3.34
N THR A 125 -10.09 3.13 2.16
CA THR A 125 -10.29 4.01 1.02
C THR A 125 -10.30 3.24 -0.29
N ARG A 126 -10.99 3.80 -1.28
CA ARG A 126 -10.89 3.37 -2.67
C ARG A 126 -10.31 4.51 -3.48
N PHE A 127 -9.35 4.24 -4.35
CA PHE A 127 -8.78 5.24 -5.24
C PHE A 127 -8.27 4.61 -6.51
N ARG A 128 -8.02 5.44 -7.52
CA ARG A 128 -7.40 5.05 -8.78
C ARG A 128 -5.95 5.47 -8.78
N VAL A 129 -5.05 4.61 -9.24
CA VAL A 129 -3.66 4.97 -9.53
C VAL A 129 -3.42 4.96 -11.03
N LYS A 130 -2.56 5.88 -11.47
CA LYS A 130 -2.08 5.92 -12.86
C LYS A 130 -0.69 5.30 -12.92
N CYS A 131 -0.59 4.08 -13.43
CA CYS A 131 0.66 3.34 -13.51
C CYS A 131 1.29 3.48 -14.90
N ARG A 132 2.62 3.57 -14.94
CA ARG A 132 3.39 3.64 -16.19
C ARG A 132 3.67 2.25 -16.73
N LEU A 133 3.47 2.05 -18.04
CA LEU A 133 3.89 0.84 -18.74
C LEU A 133 5.35 0.95 -19.18
N GLN A 134 6.13 -0.14 -19.16
CA GLN A 134 7.51 -0.11 -19.69
C GLN A 134 7.57 0.14 -21.19
N THR A 135 6.55 -0.32 -21.94
CA THR A 135 6.41 -0.03 -23.38
C THR A 135 6.12 1.44 -23.69
N GLY A 136 5.97 2.27 -22.66
CA GLY A 136 5.49 3.64 -22.77
C GLY A 136 3.97 3.72 -22.66
N GLY A 137 3.49 4.89 -22.23
CA GLY A 137 2.07 5.10 -21.93
C GLY A 137 1.73 4.87 -20.45
N PHE A 138 0.43 4.95 -20.16
CA PHE A 138 -0.11 4.82 -18.80
C PHE A 138 -1.40 4.03 -18.82
N VAL A 139 -1.60 3.26 -17.77
CA VAL A 139 -2.86 2.57 -17.47
C VAL A 139 -3.42 3.09 -16.15
N SER A 140 -4.72 2.87 -15.93
CA SER A 140 -5.38 3.17 -14.66
C SER A 140 -5.82 1.87 -14.00
N ILE A 141 -5.66 1.81 -12.68
CA ILE A 141 -6.02 0.65 -11.86
C ILE A 141 -6.78 1.16 -10.65
N TRP A 142 -7.87 0.51 -10.30
CA TRP A 142 -8.56 0.75 -9.03
C TRP A 142 -7.86 -0.01 -7.91
N ILE A 143 -7.73 0.65 -6.77
CA ILE A 143 -7.21 0.07 -5.53
C ILE A 143 -8.28 0.24 -4.46
N HIS A 144 -8.62 -0.86 -3.81
CA HIS A 144 -9.36 -0.89 -2.55
C HIS A 144 -8.36 -1.16 -1.45
N PHE A 145 -8.14 -0.20 -0.57
CA PHE A 145 -7.09 -0.22 0.42
C PHE A 145 -7.69 -0.15 1.81
N VAL A 146 -7.31 -1.10 2.67
CA VAL A 146 -7.48 -0.95 4.12
C VAL A 146 -6.15 -1.15 4.81
N ALA A 147 -5.89 -0.35 5.84
CA ALA A 147 -4.72 -0.52 6.68
C ALA A 147 -5.05 -0.24 8.13
N ARG A 148 -4.36 -0.92 9.06
CA ARG A 148 -4.42 -0.63 10.49
C ARG A 148 -3.01 -0.62 11.09
N ARG A 149 -2.74 0.35 11.96
CA ARG A 149 -1.55 0.35 12.81
C ARG A 149 -1.86 -0.23 14.19
N TYR A 150 -0.93 -1.01 14.72
CA TYR A 150 -0.93 -1.60 16.04
C TYR A 150 0.33 -1.12 16.76
N ILE A 151 0.17 -0.50 17.93
CA ILE A 151 1.28 0.09 18.69
C ILE A 151 1.51 -0.78 19.93
N GLU A 152 2.70 -1.35 20.03
CA GLU A 152 3.17 -2.16 21.15
C GLU A 152 4.24 -1.39 21.95
N GLU A 153 4.79 -2.00 23.00
CA GLU A 153 5.79 -1.37 23.86
C GLU A 153 7.13 -1.13 23.13
N ASP A 154 7.58 -2.11 22.33
CA ASP A 154 8.90 -2.13 21.68
C ASP A 154 8.83 -2.06 20.14
N ARG A 155 7.63 -2.15 19.57
CA ARG A 155 7.40 -2.12 18.13
C ARG A 155 6.07 -1.50 17.73
N ALA A 156 5.98 -1.12 16.47
CA ALA A 156 4.74 -0.74 15.81
C ALA A 156 4.58 -1.60 14.57
N VAL A 157 3.36 -2.06 14.31
CA VAL A 157 3.04 -2.93 13.17
C VAL A 157 1.96 -2.25 12.34
N ILE A 158 2.16 -2.12 11.03
CA ILE A 158 1.15 -1.69 10.08
C ILE A 158 0.80 -2.89 9.22
N ILE A 159 -0.48 -3.24 9.19
CA ILE A 159 -1.04 -4.29 8.34
C ILE A 159 -1.90 -3.62 7.28
N TRP A 160 -1.84 -4.11 6.05
CA TRP A 160 -2.76 -3.69 5.01
C TRP A 160 -3.26 -4.86 4.16
N ARG A 161 -4.43 -4.63 3.57
CA ARG A 161 -5.03 -5.44 2.52
C ARG A 161 -5.34 -4.54 1.33
N GLU A 162 -4.99 -5.01 0.14
CA GLU A 162 -5.31 -4.33 -1.11
C GLU A 162 -5.96 -5.24 -2.11
N LEU A 163 -6.96 -4.72 -2.81
CA LEU A 163 -7.42 -5.29 -4.07
C LEU A 163 -7.03 -4.35 -5.21
N TRP A 164 -6.29 -4.89 -6.17
CA TRP A 164 -5.96 -4.22 -7.42
C TRP A 164 -6.93 -4.68 -8.51
N GLU A 165 -7.73 -3.78 -9.06
CA GLU A 165 -8.64 -4.07 -10.19
C GLU A 165 -8.21 -3.37 -11.48
N GLY A 166 -7.90 -4.16 -12.51
CA GLY A 166 -7.51 -3.64 -13.81
C GLY A 166 -8.65 -2.90 -14.52
N GLU A 167 -8.34 -1.76 -15.13
CA GLU A 167 -9.24 -1.05 -16.05
C GLU A 167 -8.75 -1.18 -17.51
N GLY A 168 -9.63 -0.87 -18.46
CA GLY A 168 -9.28 -0.81 -19.88
C GLY A 168 -8.80 -2.16 -20.41
N GLU A 169 -7.54 -2.24 -20.85
CA GLU A 169 -6.93 -3.47 -21.36
C GLU A 169 -6.77 -4.57 -20.30
N PHE A 170 -6.82 -4.21 -19.01
CA PHE A 170 -6.74 -5.16 -17.88
C PHE A 170 -8.11 -5.47 -17.26
N LEU A 171 -9.22 -5.11 -17.91
CA LEU A 171 -10.56 -5.33 -17.38
C LEU A 171 -10.79 -6.81 -17.04
N GLY A 172 -11.19 -7.09 -15.80
CA GLY A 172 -11.43 -8.43 -15.27
C GLY A 172 -10.19 -9.12 -14.70
N MET A 173 -9.03 -8.47 -14.71
CA MET A 173 -7.85 -8.88 -13.96
C MET A 173 -7.88 -8.27 -12.57
N GLN A 174 -7.56 -9.08 -11.57
CA GLN A 174 -7.45 -8.63 -10.20
C GLN A 174 -6.21 -9.20 -9.51
N SER A 175 -5.76 -8.53 -8.47
CA SER A 175 -4.77 -9.09 -7.56
C SER A 175 -5.10 -8.70 -6.13
N ASP A 176 -5.12 -9.70 -5.25
CA ASP A 176 -5.26 -9.51 -3.82
C ASP A 176 -3.86 -9.37 -3.20
N GLU A 177 -3.70 -8.47 -2.26
CA GLU A 177 -2.43 -8.23 -1.57
C GLU A 177 -2.66 -8.23 -0.06
N THR A 178 -1.69 -8.82 0.65
CA THR A 178 -1.53 -8.62 2.11
C THR A 178 -0.14 -8.13 2.39
N GLY A 179 -0.03 -7.09 3.21
CA GLY A 179 1.26 -6.58 3.63
C GLY A 179 1.40 -6.39 5.14
N TRP A 180 2.65 -6.48 5.57
CA TRP A 180 3.11 -6.29 6.93
C TRP A 180 4.28 -5.33 6.93
N CYS A 181 4.26 -4.33 7.80
CA CYS A 181 5.38 -3.44 8.07
C CYS A 181 5.62 -3.38 9.58
N VAL A 182 6.76 -3.88 10.04
CA VAL A 182 7.16 -3.88 11.44
C VAL A 182 8.27 -2.85 11.63
N ILE A 183 8.02 -1.87 12.48
CA ILE A 183 8.99 -0.86 12.90
C ILE A 183 9.37 -1.17 14.34
N GLN A 184 10.66 -1.29 14.61
CA GLN A 184 11.17 -1.62 15.94
C GLN A 184 12.42 -0.80 16.27
N SER A 185 12.63 -0.52 17.55
CA SER A 185 13.87 0.11 17.98
C SER A 185 15.08 -0.80 17.74
N ARG A 186 16.21 -0.18 17.42
CA ARG A 186 17.51 -0.85 17.38
C ARG A 186 18.43 -0.20 18.41
N GLU A 187 18.83 -0.98 19.41
CA GLU A 187 19.96 -0.62 20.26
C GLU A 187 21.26 -0.84 19.46
N CYS A 188 21.84 0.22 18.90
CA CYS A 188 23.21 0.17 18.42
C CYS A 188 24.16 0.43 19.59
N ARG A 189 24.83 -0.62 20.08
CA ARG A 189 26.11 -0.49 20.79
C ARG A 189 27.23 -0.63 19.79
N GLU A 190 27.53 0.43 19.03
CA GLU A 190 28.81 0.50 18.32
C GLU A 190 29.86 1.11 19.24
N GLU A 191 30.91 0.36 19.53
CA GLU A 191 31.98 0.69 20.49
C GLU A 191 32.85 1.90 20.08
N ASN A 192 32.60 2.52 18.90
CA ASN A 192 33.50 3.51 18.30
C ASN A 192 32.86 4.85 17.92
N PHE A 193 31.62 5.13 18.33
CA PHE A 193 31.03 6.46 18.17
C PHE A 193 30.45 6.96 19.51
N ASP A 194 31.01 8.06 20.04
CA ASP A 194 30.58 8.77 21.26
C ASP A 194 29.16 9.38 21.18
N LYS A 195 28.32 8.94 20.24
CA LYS A 195 26.90 9.27 20.20
C LYS A 195 26.11 7.99 20.08
N ALA A 196 25.52 7.57 21.19
CA ALA A 196 24.41 6.63 21.20
C ALA A 196 23.26 7.23 20.36
N GLY A 197 23.26 6.96 19.06
CA GLY A 197 22.14 7.29 18.18
C GLY A 197 21.00 6.31 18.42
N LYS A 198 19.77 6.82 18.49
CA LYS A 198 18.58 5.95 18.44
C LYS A 198 18.35 5.60 16.97
N PHE A 199 18.41 4.31 16.65
CA PHE A 199 18.13 3.79 15.31
C PHE A 199 16.83 3.00 15.33
N ALA A 200 16.21 2.86 14.17
CA ALA A 200 15.07 1.99 13.99
C ALA A 200 15.31 1.03 12.82
N THR A 201 14.68 -0.13 12.90
CA THR A 201 14.60 -1.08 11.81
C THR A 201 13.17 -1.15 11.33
N ILE A 202 12.98 -1.04 10.02
CA ILE A 202 11.73 -1.29 9.32
C ILE A 202 11.87 -2.61 8.59
N LYS A 203 10.97 -3.56 8.84
CA LYS A 203 10.87 -4.83 8.11
C LYS A 203 9.53 -4.85 7.38
N THR A 204 9.56 -5.13 6.09
CA THR A 204 8.35 -5.19 5.27
C THR A 204 8.25 -6.54 4.61
N CYS A 205 7.04 -7.11 4.62
CA CYS A 205 6.69 -8.31 3.87
C CYS A 205 5.41 -8.01 3.09
N VAL A 206 5.38 -8.35 1.80
CA VAL A 206 4.20 -8.18 0.94
C VAL A 206 3.96 -9.48 0.20
N ARG A 207 2.72 -9.96 0.23
CA ARG A 207 2.26 -11.16 -0.47
C ARG A 207 1.16 -10.78 -1.43
N LEU A 208 1.42 -11.02 -2.71
CA LEU A 208 0.51 -10.71 -3.81
C LEU A 208 -0.04 -12.02 -4.39
N VAL A 209 -1.37 -12.18 -4.38
CA VAL A 209 -2.10 -13.32 -4.93
C VAL A 209 -2.83 -12.86 -6.20
N PRO A 210 -2.38 -13.26 -7.41
CA PRO A 210 -3.09 -12.95 -8.63
C PRO A 210 -4.44 -13.68 -8.69
N MET A 211 -5.51 -12.94 -8.95
CA MET A 211 -6.87 -13.47 -9.03
C MET A 211 -7.44 -13.36 -10.44
N HIS A 212 -8.25 -14.35 -10.84
CA HIS A 212 -8.90 -14.37 -12.15
C HIS A 212 -10.35 -14.81 -12.03
N PHE A 213 -11.26 -14.08 -12.68
CA PHE A 213 -12.66 -14.50 -12.80
C PHE A 213 -12.93 -15.37 -14.03
N SER A 214 -11.93 -15.61 -14.88
CA SER A 214 -12.08 -16.43 -16.09
C SER A 214 -10.95 -17.46 -16.18
N PRO A 215 -11.29 -18.74 -16.43
CA PRO A 215 -10.37 -19.87 -16.30
C PRO A 215 -9.19 -19.87 -17.30
N ASN A 216 -9.16 -18.98 -18.29
CA ASN A 216 -8.15 -18.95 -19.35
C ASN A 216 -7.27 -17.68 -19.36
N VAL A 217 -7.35 -16.82 -18.34
CA VAL A 217 -6.69 -15.49 -18.35
C VAL A 217 -5.19 -15.55 -18.01
N SER A 218 -4.73 -16.54 -17.25
CA SER A 218 -3.30 -16.68 -16.88
C SER A 218 -2.38 -16.99 -18.08
N CYS A 219 -2.94 -17.46 -19.19
CA CYS A 219 -2.24 -17.64 -20.47
C CYS A 219 -2.31 -16.40 -21.38
N HIS A 220 -3.01 -15.35 -20.97
CA HIS A 220 -3.14 -14.12 -21.77
C HIS A 220 -1.84 -13.30 -21.65
N PRO A 221 -1.28 -12.80 -22.77
CA PRO A 221 -0.06 -11.97 -22.73
C PRO A 221 -0.21 -10.71 -21.86
N ASP A 222 -1.44 -10.26 -21.63
CA ASP A 222 -1.71 -9.10 -20.79
C ASP A 222 -1.60 -9.39 -19.28
N PHE A 223 -1.59 -10.65 -18.85
CA PHE A 223 -1.38 -11.00 -17.44
C PHE A 223 0.06 -10.70 -16.98
N ALA A 224 1.04 -11.01 -17.83
CA ALA A 224 2.43 -10.66 -17.56
C ALA A 224 2.61 -9.14 -17.46
N LYS A 225 1.96 -8.39 -18.34
CA LYS A 225 1.95 -6.91 -18.30
C LYS A 225 1.26 -6.38 -17.05
N PHE A 226 0.12 -6.97 -16.64
CA PHE A 226 -0.57 -6.57 -15.42
C PHE A 226 0.32 -6.79 -14.19
N THR A 227 0.95 -7.96 -14.08
CA THR A 227 1.91 -8.26 -13.01
C THR A 227 3.08 -7.28 -13.00
N GLU A 228 3.61 -6.94 -14.18
CA GLU A 228 4.67 -5.94 -14.34
C GLU A 228 4.23 -4.55 -13.85
N VAL A 229 2.99 -4.16 -14.11
CA VAL A 229 2.41 -2.91 -13.61
C VAL A 229 2.36 -2.90 -12.08
N LEU A 230 1.91 -3.98 -11.45
CA LEU A 230 1.87 -4.10 -9.98
C LEU A 230 3.28 -3.94 -9.37
N VAL A 231 4.26 -4.65 -9.93
CA VAL A 231 5.67 -4.55 -9.51
C VAL A 231 6.22 -3.13 -9.71
N THR A 232 5.86 -2.47 -10.82
CA THR A 232 6.31 -1.10 -11.11
C THR A 232 5.69 -0.11 -10.12
N SER A 233 4.40 -0.23 -9.82
CA SER A 233 3.73 0.65 -8.86
C SER A 233 4.36 0.53 -7.47
N GLY A 234 4.62 -0.70 -6.99
CA GLY A 234 5.25 -0.86 -5.67
C GLY A 234 6.70 -0.34 -5.62
N LYS A 235 7.42 -0.27 -6.75
CA LYS A 235 8.72 0.44 -6.81
C LYS A 235 8.54 1.96 -6.68
N GLU A 236 7.47 2.53 -7.22
CA GLU A 236 7.13 3.94 -7.02
C GLU A 236 6.72 4.21 -5.55
N ASP A 237 6.15 3.22 -4.85
CA ASP A 237 5.87 3.33 -3.41
C ASP A 237 7.14 3.27 -2.56
N ASN A 238 8.15 2.49 -2.97
CA ASN A 238 9.48 2.57 -2.34
C ASN A 238 10.11 3.96 -2.46
N LEU A 239 9.88 4.66 -3.57
CA LEU A 239 10.36 6.05 -3.73
C LEU A 239 9.69 7.01 -2.74
N GLN A 240 8.43 6.77 -2.33
CA GLN A 240 7.80 7.53 -1.24
C GLN A 240 8.50 7.31 0.10
N VAL A 241 8.92 6.07 0.37
CA VAL A 241 9.70 5.74 1.58
C VAL A 241 11.06 6.44 1.55
N GLU A 242 11.75 6.46 0.41
CA GLU A 242 13.00 7.19 0.24
C GLU A 242 12.82 8.70 0.47
N GLN A 243 11.80 9.31 -0.13
CA GLN A 243 11.46 10.72 0.08
C GLN A 243 11.10 11.04 1.53
N MET A 244 10.45 10.12 2.25
CA MET A 244 10.23 10.28 3.69
C MET A 244 11.56 10.36 4.44
N MET A 245 12.53 9.50 4.12
CA MET A 245 13.84 9.58 4.78
C MET A 245 14.50 10.93 4.56
N GLU A 246 14.50 11.42 3.33
CA GLU A 246 15.06 12.73 3.01
C GLU A 246 14.38 13.85 3.82
N ARG A 247 13.04 13.83 3.91
CA ARG A 247 12.28 14.81 4.72
C ARG A 247 12.66 14.76 6.20
N LEU A 248 12.82 13.56 6.76
CA LEU A 248 13.24 13.40 8.16
C LEU A 248 14.68 13.91 8.37
N GLN A 249 15.60 13.65 7.44
CA GLN A 249 16.98 14.19 7.51
C GLN A 249 17.00 15.72 7.44
N LEU A 250 16.21 16.32 6.55
CA LEU A 250 16.15 17.77 6.39
C LEU A 250 15.58 18.46 7.63
N SER A 251 14.55 17.88 8.25
CA SER A 251 14.00 18.39 9.51
C SER A 251 15.06 18.46 10.61
N ASP A 252 15.91 17.43 10.74
CA ASP A 252 16.99 17.43 11.74
C ASP A 252 18.02 18.52 11.47
N ALA A 253 18.38 18.74 10.21
CA ALA A 253 19.32 19.78 9.85
C ALA A 253 18.79 21.18 10.21
N VAL A 254 17.49 21.43 10.00
CA VAL A 254 16.84 22.70 10.34
C VAL A 254 16.75 22.88 11.86
N ASP A 255 16.37 21.85 12.60
CA ASP A 255 16.28 21.92 14.07
C ASP A 255 17.65 22.20 14.72
N VAL A 256 18.72 21.61 14.18
CA VAL A 256 20.10 21.89 14.61
C VAL A 256 20.51 23.33 14.32
N VAL A 257 20.12 23.89 13.16
CA VAL A 257 20.41 25.29 12.81
C VAL A 257 19.60 26.27 13.66
N ALA A 258 18.34 25.96 13.97
CA ALA A 258 17.48 26.78 14.82
C ALA A 258 17.94 26.81 16.29
N LEU A 259 18.46 25.69 16.79
CA LEU A 259 19.10 25.61 18.12
C LEU A 259 20.50 26.24 18.16
N GLY A 260 21.08 26.51 16.98
CA GLY A 260 22.43 27.04 16.82
C GLY A 260 22.52 28.55 16.59
N SER A 261 21.40 29.29 16.52
CA SER A 261 21.45 30.76 16.43
C SER A 261 21.67 31.37 17.82
N PRO A 262 22.84 31.99 18.10
CA PRO A 262 22.98 32.81 19.28
C PRO A 262 22.12 34.05 19.06
N THR A 263 21.24 34.37 20.01
CA THR A 263 20.74 35.73 20.18
C THR A 263 21.94 36.61 20.55
N ASP A 264 22.67 37.08 19.55
CA ASP A 264 23.61 38.18 19.72
C ASP A 264 22.79 39.45 19.96
N SER A 265 22.52 39.69 21.23
CA SER A 265 22.17 41.01 21.74
C SER A 265 23.47 41.71 22.10
N ILE A 266 23.84 42.73 21.32
CA ILE A 266 24.13 44.12 21.71
C ILE A 266 24.33 44.92 20.42
#